data_AF-A0A8J4THT1-F1
#
_entry.id   AF-A0A8J4THT1-F1
#
_cell.length_a   1.000
_cell.length_b   1.000
_cell.length_c   1.000
_cell.angle_alpha   90.00
_cell.angle_beta   90.00
_cell.angle_gamma   90.00
#
_symmetry.space_group_name_H-M   'P 1'
#
loop_
_entity.id
_entity.type
_entity.pdbx_description
1 polymer ?
#
loop_
_entity_poly.entity_id
_entity_poly.type
_entity_poly.pdbx_seq_one_letter_code
_entity_poly.pdbx_strand_id
1 'polypeptide(L)' 'EGRSMSRLSLTRSPVSPLAAQGIPLPAQLTKANAPVHIDVGGHMYTSSLATLTKYPDS' A
#
# COMPACT_ATOMS: atom_id res chain seq x y z
N GLU A 1 -47.00 8.15 -4.71
CA GLU A 1 -45.69 8.75 -4.33
C GLU A 1 -44.84 7.62 -3.73
N GLY A 2 -43.70 7.17 -4.23
CA GLY A 2 -42.74 7.78 -5.15
C GLY A 2 -41.33 7.79 -4.54
N ARG A 3 -40.82 6.68 -3.98
CA ARG A 3 -39.41 6.59 -3.55
C ARG A 3 -38.80 5.23 -3.91
N SER A 4 -38.28 5.18 -5.13
CA SER A 4 -37.34 4.19 -5.62
C SER A 4 -36.08 4.21 -4.75
N MET A 5 -35.93 3.22 -3.85
CA MET A 5 -34.63 2.90 -3.25
C MET A 5 -33.84 2.10 -4.27
N SER A 6 -33.33 2.81 -5.28
CA SER A 6 -32.41 2.28 -6.28
C SER A 6 -31.13 1.84 -5.58
N ARG A 7 -31.04 0.53 -5.29
CA ARG A 7 -29.83 -0.30 -5.16
C ARG A 7 -28.51 0.51 -5.10
N LEU A 8 -28.12 0.97 -3.91
CA LEU A 8 -26.71 1.21 -3.65
C LEU A 8 -26.07 -0.16 -3.42
N SER A 9 -25.80 -0.85 -4.52
CA SER A 9 -24.80 -1.90 -4.57
C SER A 9 -23.48 -1.24 -4.19
N LEU A 10 -23.18 -1.21 -2.88
CA LEU A 10 -21.91 -0.76 -2.33
C LEU A 10 -20.86 -1.85 -2.56
N THR A 11 -20.76 -2.35 -3.80
CA THR A 11 -19.54 -3.01 -4.27
C THR A 11 -18.63 -1.93 -4.81
N ARG A 12 -18.29 -0.94 -3.97
CA ARG A 12 -17.07 -0.17 -4.22
C ARG A 12 -15.96 -1.19 -4.09
N SER A 13 -15.38 -1.54 -5.22
CA SER A 13 -14.13 -2.27 -5.27
C SER A 13 -13.16 -1.64 -4.25
N PRO A 14 -12.34 -2.43 -3.54
CA PRO A 14 -11.40 -1.93 -2.52
C PRO A 14 -10.35 -0.95 -3.07
N VAL A 15 -10.42 -0.65 -4.37
CA VAL A 15 -9.57 0.28 -5.11
C VAL A 15 -10.50 1.31 -5.77
N SER A 16 -11.05 2.24 -4.99
CA SER A 16 -11.65 3.45 -5.56
C SER A 16 -10.61 4.57 -5.50
N PRO A 17 -9.82 4.83 -6.56
CA PRO A 17 -8.91 5.97 -6.59
C PRO A 17 -9.70 7.24 -6.91
N LEU A 18 -10.70 7.57 -6.09
CA LEU A 18 -11.26 8.92 -6.11
C LEU A 18 -10.40 9.74 -5.17
N ALA A 19 -9.28 10.23 -5.71
CA ALA A 19 -8.40 11.17 -5.05
C ALA A 19 -9.24 12.34 -4.52
N ALA A 20 -9.33 12.47 -3.20
CA ALA A 20 -9.73 13.72 -2.59
C ALA A 20 -8.61 14.72 -2.91
N GLN A 21 -8.95 15.75 -3.68
CA GLN A 21 -8.02 16.72 -4.23
C GLN A 21 -7.02 17.24 -3.18
N GLY A 22 -5.75 16.86 -3.34
CA GLY A 22 -4.62 17.40 -2.57
C GLY A 22 -4.18 16.60 -1.34
N ILE A 23 -4.83 15.50 -0.97
CA ILE A 23 -4.39 14.67 0.18
C ILE A 23 -3.61 13.46 -0.36
N PRO A 24 -2.32 13.29 0.00
CA PRO A 24 -1.58 12.09 -0.36
C PRO A 24 -2.24 10.87 0.26
N LEU A 25 -2.43 9.82 -0.55
CA LEU A 25 -2.95 8.55 -0.07
C LEU A 25 -1.89 7.84 0.78
N PRO A 26 -2.30 7.05 1.79
CA PRO A 26 -1.39 6.11 2.43
C PRO A 26 -0.70 5.23 1.38
N ALA A 27 0.59 4.96 1.58
CA ALA A 27 1.31 4.06 0.70
C ALA A 27 0.64 2.67 0.70
N GLN A 28 0.42 2.11 -0.48
CA GLN A 28 -0.09 0.76 -0.61
C GLN A 28 0.93 -0.22 -0.05
N LEU A 29 0.54 -1.08 0.90
CA LEU A 29 1.40 -2.15 1.39
C LEU A 29 1.56 -3.23 0.31
N THR A 30 2.80 -3.53 -0.05
CA THR A 30 3.18 -4.53 -1.05
C THR A 30 4.38 -5.33 -0.54
N LYS A 31 4.70 -6.47 -1.18
CA LYS A 31 5.92 -7.22 -0.83
C LYS A 31 7.19 -6.39 -1.02
N ALA A 32 7.22 -5.51 -2.02
CA ALA A 32 8.40 -4.71 -2.36
C ALA A 32 8.75 -3.66 -1.29
N ASN A 33 7.73 -3.07 -0.65
CA ASN A 33 7.90 -2.04 0.39
C ASN A 33 7.62 -2.54 1.81
N ALA A 34 7.39 -3.85 1.97
CA ALA A 34 7.29 -4.45 3.29
C ALA A 34 8.63 -4.30 4.04
N PRO A 35 8.59 -4.07 5.38
CA PRO A 35 9.79 -4.00 6.19
C PRO A 35 10.59 -5.31 6.16
N VAL A 36 11.91 -5.18 6.07
CA VAL A 36 12.87 -6.27 6.20
C VAL A 36 13.80 -5.96 7.36
N HIS A 37 13.94 -6.89 8.30
CA HIS A 37 14.86 -6.79 9.43
C HIS A 37 16.18 -7.48 9.09
N ILE A 38 17.31 -6.79 9.29
CA ILE A 38 18.65 -7.30 9.02
C ILE A 38 19.48 -7.17 10.30
N ASP A 39 20.03 -8.29 10.77
CA ASP A 39 20.96 -8.30 11.90
C ASP A 39 22.40 -8.26 11.39
N VAL A 40 23.18 -7.27 11.86
CA VAL A 40 24.61 -7.14 11.52
C VAL A 40 25.38 -6.87 12.81
N GLY A 41 26.09 -7.89 13.30
CA GLY A 41 26.94 -7.77 14.49
C GLY A 41 26.17 -7.32 15.75
N GLY A 42 24.89 -7.68 15.87
CA GLY A 42 24.02 -7.28 16.98
C GLY A 42 23.31 -5.94 16.81
N HIS A 43 23.47 -5.25 15.67
CA HIS A 43 22.64 -4.10 15.31
C HIS A 43 21.54 -4.52 14.33
N MET A 44 20.29 -4.16 14.65
CA MET A 44 19.14 -4.42 13.79
C MET A 44 18.88 -3.22 12.87
N TYR A 45 19.00 -3.45 11.57
CA TYR A 45 18.65 -2.50 10.52
C TYR A 45 17.27 -2.82 9.95
N THR A 46 16.57 -1.80 9.46
CA THR A 46 15.28 -1.96 8.76
C THR A 46 15.39 -1.40 7.34
N SER A 47 15.01 -2.20 6.36
CA SER A 47 15.02 -1.84 4.93
C SER A 47 13.76 -2.37 4.24
N SER A 48 13.74 -2.36 2.91
CA SER A 48 12.67 -2.96 2.09
C SER A 48 13.26 -3.88 1.01
N LEU A 49 12.45 -4.81 0.49
CA LEU A 49 12.89 -5.69 -0.60
C LEU A 49 13.33 -4.88 -1.83
N ALA A 50 12.61 -3.80 -2.17
CA ALA A 50 12.95 -2.93 -3.30
C ALA A 50 14.34 -2.30 -3.16
N THR A 51 14.73 -1.89 -1.95
CA THR A 51 16.06 -1.34 -1.68
C THR A 51 17.14 -2.42 -1.82
N LEU A 52 16.91 -3.61 -1.25
CA LEU A 52 17.87 -4.70 -1.23
C LEU A 52 18.12 -5.30 -2.63
N THR A 53 17.11 -5.32 -3.49
CA THR A 53 17.23 -5.85 -4.85
C THR A 53 17.55 -4.78 -5.89
N LYS A 54 17.82 -3.53 -5.48
CA LYS A 54 18.15 -2.45 -6.41
C LYS A 54 19.42 -2.75 -7.22
N TYR A 55 20.37 -3.45 -6.59
CA TYR A 55 21.61 -3.90 -7.19
C TYR A 55 21.73 -5.42 -6.98
N PRO A 56 21.18 -6.24 -7.89
CA PRO A 56 21.12 -7.69 -7.70
C PRO A 56 22.49 -8.38 -7.74
N ASP A 57 23.51 -7.69 -8.27
CA ASP A 57 24.89 -8.19 -8.37
C ASP A 57 25.79 -7.74 -7.20
N SER A 58 25.21 -7.18 -6.13
CA SER A 58 25.93 -6.76 -4.90
C SER A 58 26.15 -7.88 -3.90
#